data_AF-A0A7K9TY26-F1
#
_entry.id   AF-A0A7K9TY26-F1
#
_cell.length_a   1.000
_cell.length_b   1.000
_cell.length_c   1.000
_cell.angle_alpha   90.00
_cell.angle_beta   90.00
_cell.angle_gamma   90.00
#
_symmetry.space_group_name_H-M   'P 1'
#
loop_
_entity.id
_entity.type
_entity.pdbx_description
1 polymer ?
#
loop_
_entity_poly.entity_id
_entity_poly.type
_entity_poly.pdbx_seq_one_letter_code
_entity_poly.pdbx_strand_id
1 'polypeptide(L)'
;IQRRALRKEDFINYIQYEINLLELIKKRRARIGYSFKKDEIENSILHRVHGLFNRATGKWKDDVQLWLSHVAFCKQWNAKHQLSKVFSTMLAIHPNKPALWIMAAKWEMETRLSSESARHLFLRALRFHPECPKLYQEYFRMELMHAEKQRKEKKAFEQAKMDLGEFSYSEEILNGEMARIVYRDAAQKIKGVEFHLAVLSIAKLFDFTQDLQKEITESLQTKHADDPLTWDYMARRELELGSQQSTEHTTKQMKVSEMTRREERSCAVFEEAVGAVPTEDMWKCYITFCLERYNRKTNSEELKQKRLERTLSVFNKAHESSLLPEALYKQWLQLLLESSLFEKATEVAEAATKRFSLSVDTWQMRLQVLIQLKSDNVPRCFEEAIKHVKTQGTLPLWILWVEWSEGINSKEDTEALYQRSLHATTPAESVTLKEKYLDWTYRNRGYKKAKRVFTSLCENRPFSLDFFRKMIQIEKEQESCKMLHLREYYERALREFGSTDSGLWLDYIKEELSHPQGKPENCGSIHWRAMKMLQGDLVEDFVSKYTLLQTGHL
;
A
#
# COMPACT_ATOMS: atom_id res chain seq x y z
N ILE A 1 -31.60 7.19 49.27
CA ILE A 1 -31.39 7.87 47.96
C ILE A 1 -30.20 7.19 47.28
N GLN A 2 -30.44 6.20 46.41
CA GLN A 2 -29.39 5.54 45.64
C GLN A 2 -28.82 6.54 44.62
N ARG A 3 -27.53 6.86 44.69
CA ARG A 3 -26.86 7.70 43.69
C ARG A 3 -26.95 6.98 42.34
N ARG A 4 -27.73 7.54 41.38
CA ARG A 4 -27.78 7.05 39.99
C ARG A 4 -26.36 6.82 39.49
N ALA A 5 -26.10 5.65 38.92
CA ALA A 5 -24.81 5.31 38.33
C ALA A 5 -24.51 6.31 37.19
N LEU A 6 -23.63 7.27 37.45
CA LEU A 6 -23.18 8.28 36.50
C LEU A 6 -22.48 7.58 35.32
N ARG A 7 -23.08 7.62 34.13
CA ARG A 7 -22.53 7.03 32.91
C ARG A 7 -21.53 7.99 32.26
N LYS A 8 -20.57 7.41 31.53
CA LYS A 8 -19.55 8.16 30.79
C LYS A 8 -20.18 9.01 29.67
N GLU A 9 -21.15 8.42 28.97
CA GLU A 9 -21.91 9.05 27.90
C GLU A 9 -22.60 10.34 28.36
N ASP A 10 -23.16 10.37 29.57
CA ASP A 10 -23.80 11.56 30.13
C ASP A 10 -22.82 12.74 30.25
N PHE A 11 -21.58 12.47 30.67
CA PHE A 11 -20.53 13.50 30.73
C PHE A 11 -20.12 13.97 29.34
N ILE A 12 -19.92 13.05 28.40
CA ILE A 12 -19.52 13.38 27.02
C ILE A 12 -20.60 14.21 26.34
N ASN A 13 -21.86 13.79 26.43
CA ASN A 13 -23.00 14.51 25.85
C ASN A 13 -23.15 15.91 26.45
N TYR A 14 -22.97 16.04 27.77
CA TYR A 14 -23.07 17.35 28.42
C TYR A 14 -21.89 18.27 28.09
N ILE A 15 -20.67 17.73 28.01
CA ILE A 15 -19.49 18.46 27.52
C ILE A 15 -19.73 18.95 26.08
N GLN A 16 -20.22 18.08 25.19
CA GLN A 16 -20.49 18.43 23.80
C GLN A 16 -21.56 19.53 23.69
N TYR A 17 -22.62 19.44 24.50
CA TYR A 17 -23.65 20.47 24.58
C TYR A 17 -23.05 21.84 24.97
N GLU A 18 -22.22 21.89 26.00
CA GLU A 18 -21.57 23.13 26.47
C GLU A 18 -20.60 23.71 25.43
N ILE A 19 -19.84 22.85 24.72
CA ILE A 19 -18.97 23.27 23.61
C ILE A 19 -19.79 23.88 22.48
N ASN A 20 -20.86 23.20 22.05
CA ASN A 20 -21.74 23.69 20.99
C ASN A 20 -22.39 25.03 21.35
N LEU A 21 -22.84 25.17 22.60
CA LEU A 21 -23.40 26.43 23.10
C LEU A 21 -22.39 27.57 23.00
N LEU A 22 -21.14 27.32 23.41
CA LEU A 22 -20.07 28.30 23.36
C LEU A 22 -19.71 28.70 21.90
N GLU A 23 -19.71 27.76 20.97
CA GLU A 23 -19.50 28.03 19.55
C GLU A 23 -20.64 28.85 18.93
N LEU A 24 -21.89 28.58 19.29
CA LEU A 24 -23.05 29.36 18.84
C LEU A 24 -22.99 30.80 19.36
N ILE A 25 -22.58 31.01 20.61
CA ILE A 25 -22.39 32.35 21.18
C ILE A 25 -21.32 33.11 20.40
N LYS A 26 -20.17 32.48 20.10
CA LYS A 26 -19.13 33.07 19.26
C LYS A 26 -19.64 33.47 17.88
N LYS A 27 -20.34 32.57 17.19
CA LYS A 27 -20.92 32.84 15.85
C LYS A 27 -21.90 34.01 15.88
N ARG A 28 -22.75 34.07 16.92
CA ARG A 28 -23.71 35.17 17.10
C ARG A 28 -22.99 36.50 17.33
N ARG A 29 -21.97 36.55 18.19
CA ARG A 29 -21.20 37.77 18.45
C ARG A 29 -20.45 38.26 17.21
N ALA A 30 -19.85 37.35 16.45
CA ALA A 30 -19.17 37.68 15.20
C ALA A 30 -20.14 38.27 14.15
N ARG A 31 -21.35 37.75 14.06
CA ARG A 31 -22.39 38.25 13.14
C ARG A 31 -22.93 39.62 13.53
N ILE A 32 -23.12 39.87 14.83
CA ILE A 32 -23.76 41.09 15.33
C ILE A 32 -22.71 42.21 15.61
N GLY A 33 -21.43 41.87 15.72
CA GLY A 33 -20.37 42.82 16.09
C GLY A 33 -20.42 43.25 17.56
N TYR A 34 -20.96 42.40 18.45
CA TYR A 34 -21.26 42.74 19.84
C TYR A 34 -20.32 42.05 20.85
N SER A 35 -19.55 42.82 21.60
CA SER A 35 -18.49 42.36 22.52
C SER A 35 -18.80 42.54 24.02
N PHE A 36 -19.96 43.10 24.38
CA PHE A 36 -20.30 43.34 25.79
C PHE A 36 -20.35 42.04 26.60
N LYS A 37 -19.75 42.03 27.80
CA LYS A 37 -19.67 40.88 28.71
C LYS A 37 -19.15 39.58 28.09
N LYS A 38 -18.31 39.71 27.06
CA LYS A 38 -17.70 38.55 26.40
C LYS A 38 -16.97 37.66 27.41
N ASP A 39 -16.16 38.27 28.26
CA ASP A 39 -15.37 37.56 29.26
C ASP A 39 -16.23 36.94 30.37
N GLU A 40 -17.29 37.61 30.85
CA GLU A 40 -18.17 37.06 31.88
C GLU A 40 -18.92 35.80 31.41
N ILE A 41 -19.40 35.81 30.16
CA ILE A 41 -20.23 34.73 29.61
C ILE A 41 -19.37 33.59 29.08
N GLU A 42 -18.38 33.90 28.22
CA GLU A 42 -17.55 32.87 27.59
C GLU A 42 -16.62 32.21 28.61
N ASN A 43 -15.98 32.97 29.52
CA ASN A 43 -15.10 32.35 30.52
C ASN A 43 -15.87 31.51 31.54
N SER A 44 -17.09 31.89 31.92
CA SER A 44 -17.93 31.06 32.79
C SER A 44 -18.21 29.69 32.17
N ILE A 45 -18.60 29.66 30.89
CA ILE A 45 -18.82 28.42 30.16
C ILE A 45 -17.52 27.62 30.01
N LEU A 46 -16.40 28.27 29.66
CA LEU A 46 -15.08 27.63 29.60
C LEU A 46 -14.69 26.96 30.93
N HIS A 47 -14.89 27.64 32.06
CA HIS A 47 -14.64 27.08 33.38
C HIS A 47 -15.53 25.87 33.69
N ARG A 48 -16.82 25.91 33.29
CA ARG A 48 -17.72 24.75 33.43
C ARG A 48 -17.23 23.57 32.61
N VAL A 49 -16.85 23.78 31.34
CA VAL A 49 -16.35 22.71 30.47
C VAL A 49 -15.06 22.11 31.03
N HIS A 50 -14.11 22.93 31.48
CA HIS A 50 -12.91 22.43 32.16
C HIS A 50 -13.24 21.66 33.44
N GLY A 51 -14.19 22.15 34.25
CA GLY A 51 -14.65 21.46 35.45
C GLY A 51 -15.36 20.13 35.16
N LEU A 52 -16.04 20.01 34.02
CA LEU A 52 -16.63 18.75 33.56
C LEU A 52 -15.58 17.77 33.08
N PHE A 53 -14.64 18.22 32.23
CA PHE A 53 -13.53 17.39 31.79
C PHE A 53 -12.70 16.90 32.97
N ASN A 54 -12.32 17.76 33.92
CA ASN A 54 -11.54 17.35 35.10
C ASN A 54 -12.27 16.28 35.95
N ARG A 55 -13.59 16.37 36.07
CA ARG A 55 -14.41 15.36 36.76
C ARG A 55 -14.46 14.06 35.96
N ALA A 56 -14.60 14.15 34.64
CA ALA A 56 -14.67 12.99 33.76
C ALA A 56 -13.32 12.26 33.71
N THR A 57 -12.21 12.97 33.46
CA THR A 57 -10.85 12.40 33.43
C THR A 57 -10.40 11.91 34.80
N GLY A 58 -10.88 12.50 35.89
CA GLY A 58 -10.66 12.00 37.25
C GLY A 58 -11.37 10.67 37.55
N LYS A 59 -12.50 10.39 36.89
CA LYS A 59 -13.30 9.17 37.10
C LYS A 59 -12.94 8.05 36.12
N TRP A 60 -12.73 8.38 34.85
CA TRP A 60 -12.35 7.45 33.78
C TRP A 60 -10.91 7.71 33.34
N LYS A 61 -9.98 7.52 34.29
CA LYS A 61 -8.55 7.85 34.11
C LYS A 61 -7.90 7.09 32.97
N ASP A 62 -8.34 5.86 32.71
CA ASP A 62 -7.75 4.97 31.70
C ASP A 62 -8.09 5.36 30.25
N ASP A 63 -9.14 6.15 30.05
CA ASP A 63 -9.61 6.52 28.72
C ASP A 63 -8.82 7.68 28.12
N VAL A 64 -7.82 7.32 27.31
CA VAL A 64 -7.00 8.29 26.58
C VAL A 64 -7.81 9.15 25.61
N GLN A 65 -8.90 8.65 25.03
CA GLN A 65 -9.69 9.46 24.10
C GLN A 65 -10.32 10.66 24.80
N LEU A 66 -10.81 10.47 26.03
CA LEU A 66 -11.36 11.55 26.85
C LEU A 66 -10.30 12.62 27.17
N TRP A 67 -9.06 12.21 27.49
CA TRP A 67 -7.94 13.14 27.68
C TRP A 67 -7.59 13.89 26.39
N LEU A 68 -7.58 13.21 25.24
CA LEU A 68 -7.32 13.83 23.94
C LEU A 68 -8.42 14.84 23.57
N SER A 69 -9.68 14.56 23.87
CA SER A 69 -10.78 15.52 23.71
C SER A 69 -10.59 16.75 24.58
N HIS A 70 -10.15 16.58 25.83
CA HIS A 70 -9.83 17.70 26.73
C HIS A 70 -8.66 18.54 26.21
N VAL A 71 -7.60 17.89 25.71
CA VAL A 71 -6.45 18.55 25.06
C VAL A 71 -6.89 19.34 23.83
N ALA A 72 -7.72 18.76 22.96
CA ALA A 72 -8.24 19.41 21.76
C ALA A 72 -9.06 20.65 22.11
N PHE A 73 -9.93 20.55 23.11
CA PHE A 73 -10.68 21.70 23.64
C PHE A 73 -9.73 22.80 24.16
N CYS A 74 -8.76 22.45 25.00
CA CYS A 74 -7.79 23.42 25.51
C CYS A 74 -7.01 24.13 24.39
N LYS A 75 -6.68 23.44 23.29
CA LYS A 75 -6.04 24.02 22.10
C LYS A 75 -6.98 24.97 21.36
N GLN A 76 -8.23 24.57 21.11
CA GLN A 76 -9.23 25.39 20.41
C GLN A 76 -9.50 26.73 21.10
N TRP A 77 -9.43 26.75 22.44
CA TRP A 77 -9.71 27.93 23.26
C TRP A 77 -8.44 28.62 23.79
N ASN A 78 -7.25 28.24 23.30
CA ASN A 78 -5.95 28.81 23.69
C ASN A 78 -5.70 28.85 25.21
N ALA A 79 -6.21 27.86 25.94
CA ALA A 79 -6.11 27.78 27.41
C ALA A 79 -4.74 27.21 27.83
N LYS A 80 -3.66 27.95 27.59
CA LYS A 80 -2.27 27.46 27.74
C LYS A 80 -1.95 26.88 29.12
N HIS A 81 -2.31 27.57 30.19
CA HIS A 81 -2.02 27.12 31.56
C HIS A 81 -2.77 25.82 31.91
N GLN A 82 -4.06 25.74 31.55
CA GLN A 82 -4.86 24.54 31.78
C GLN A 82 -4.32 23.36 30.97
N LEU A 83 -3.90 23.60 29.72
CA LEU A 83 -3.35 22.57 28.86
C LEU A 83 -2.06 21.96 29.44
N SER A 84 -1.13 22.77 29.96
CA SER A 84 0.09 22.25 30.60
C SER A 84 -0.22 21.39 31.83
N LYS A 85 -1.23 21.76 32.62
CA LYS A 85 -1.73 20.96 33.75
C LYS A 85 -2.37 19.64 33.29
N VAL A 86 -3.15 19.67 32.21
CA VAL A 86 -3.75 18.48 31.60
C VAL A 86 -2.68 17.54 31.08
N PHE A 87 -1.66 18.04 30.38
CA PHE A 87 -0.52 17.21 29.96
C PHE A 87 0.23 16.61 31.15
N SER A 88 0.51 17.39 32.19
CA SER A 88 1.22 16.91 33.39
C SER A 88 0.47 15.77 34.09
N THR A 89 -0.85 15.90 34.22
CA THR A 89 -1.71 14.88 34.85
C THR A 89 -1.90 13.66 33.95
N MET A 90 -2.13 13.86 32.66
CA MET A 90 -2.27 12.78 31.68
C MET A 90 -1.00 11.93 31.59
N LEU A 91 0.18 12.54 31.56
CA LEU A 91 1.47 11.83 31.49
C LEU A 91 1.82 11.11 32.79
N ALA A 92 1.34 11.59 33.93
CA ALA A 92 1.50 10.89 35.21
C ALA A 92 0.68 9.59 35.26
N ILE A 93 -0.48 9.55 34.59
CA ILE A 93 -1.37 8.39 34.54
C ILE A 93 -1.00 7.43 33.40
N HIS A 94 -0.56 7.98 32.27
CA HIS A 94 -0.21 7.21 31.06
C HIS A 94 1.28 7.33 30.67
N PRO A 95 2.23 7.00 31.57
CA PRO A 95 3.64 7.11 31.24
C PRO A 95 4.06 6.12 30.16
N ASN A 96 3.35 5.00 29.98
CA ASN A 96 3.65 3.92 29.05
C ASN A 96 3.36 4.21 27.57
N LYS A 97 2.89 5.41 27.21
CA LYS A 97 2.53 5.77 25.81
C LYS A 97 3.46 6.86 25.26
N PRO A 98 4.51 6.51 24.49
CA PRO A 98 5.48 7.47 23.93
C PRO A 98 4.84 8.61 23.11
N ALA A 99 3.77 8.30 22.37
CA ALA A 99 3.07 9.29 21.54
C ALA A 99 2.50 10.47 22.34
N LEU A 100 2.06 10.23 23.59
CA LEU A 100 1.54 11.30 24.46
C LEU A 100 2.66 12.24 24.93
N TRP A 101 3.86 11.70 25.21
CA TRP A 101 5.03 12.50 25.55
C TRP A 101 5.46 13.39 24.39
N ILE A 102 5.53 12.83 23.18
CA ILE A 102 5.86 13.57 21.96
C ILE A 102 4.84 14.69 21.73
N MET A 103 3.54 14.42 21.90
CA MET A 103 2.47 15.42 21.75
C MET A 103 2.63 16.58 22.74
N ALA A 104 2.90 16.28 24.01
CA ALA A 104 3.10 17.30 25.03
C ALA A 104 4.34 18.16 24.74
N ALA A 105 5.46 17.53 24.38
CA ALA A 105 6.70 18.24 24.08
C ALA A 105 6.60 19.13 22.83
N LYS A 106 5.95 18.63 21.75
CA LYS A 106 5.67 19.44 20.55
C LYS A 106 4.83 20.68 20.88
N TRP A 107 3.80 20.51 21.70
CA TRP A 107 2.94 21.63 22.09
C TRP A 107 3.69 22.69 22.93
N GLU A 108 4.49 22.27 23.92
CA GLU A 108 5.31 23.19 24.73
C GLU A 108 6.28 24.00 23.84
N MET A 109 6.86 23.35 22.82
CA MET A 109 7.74 24.01 21.86
C MET A 109 7.00 25.02 20.97
N GLU A 110 5.91 24.61 20.32
CA GLU A 110 5.21 25.43 19.32
C GLU A 110 4.45 26.60 19.95
N THR A 111 3.82 26.41 21.12
CA THR A 111 2.87 27.37 21.69
C THR A 111 3.45 28.21 22.83
N ARG A 112 4.40 27.64 23.59
CA ARG A 112 5.06 28.32 24.72
C ARG A 112 6.50 28.74 24.41
N LEU A 113 7.06 28.33 23.26
CA LEU A 113 8.42 28.66 22.83
C LEU A 113 9.50 28.26 23.86
N SER A 114 9.19 27.32 24.76
CA SER A 114 10.08 26.86 25.82
C SER A 114 10.74 25.54 25.40
N SER A 115 11.96 25.64 24.88
CA SER A 115 12.81 24.48 24.56
C SER A 115 13.19 23.69 25.81
N GLU A 116 13.41 24.38 26.93
CA GLU A 116 13.76 23.75 28.20
C GLU A 116 12.63 22.85 28.74
N SER A 117 11.37 23.31 28.70
CA SER A 117 10.23 22.50 29.14
C SER A 117 10.04 21.27 28.25
N ALA A 118 10.20 21.44 26.93
CA ALA A 118 10.15 20.32 25.98
C ALA A 118 11.29 19.32 26.22
N ARG A 119 12.52 19.79 26.47
CA ARG A 119 13.68 18.95 26.82
C ARG A 119 13.44 18.13 28.08
N HIS A 120 12.92 18.76 29.14
CA HIS A 120 12.56 18.05 30.38
C HIS A 120 11.52 16.95 30.15
N LEU A 121 10.51 17.21 29.30
CA LEU A 121 9.52 16.20 28.93
C LEU A 121 10.15 15.03 28.16
N PHE A 122 11.03 15.29 27.20
CA PHE A 122 11.74 14.23 26.46
C PHE A 122 12.66 13.41 27.36
N LEU A 123 13.48 14.07 28.20
CA LEU A 123 14.36 13.37 29.14
C LEU A 123 13.57 12.52 30.13
N ARG A 124 12.41 13.00 30.62
CA ARG A 124 11.52 12.20 31.46
C ARG A 124 10.91 11.03 30.68
N ALA A 125 10.50 11.24 29.44
CA ALA A 125 9.97 10.19 28.58
C ALA A 125 11.00 9.08 28.32
N LEU A 126 12.27 9.44 28.10
CA LEU A 126 13.37 8.50 27.88
C LEU A 126 13.69 7.62 29.09
N ARG A 127 13.34 8.06 30.31
CA ARG A 127 13.41 7.20 31.51
C ARG A 127 12.40 6.06 31.48
N PHE A 128 11.24 6.27 30.85
CA PHE A 128 10.20 5.25 30.70
C PHE A 128 10.37 4.42 29.43
N HIS A 129 10.90 5.03 28.35
CA HIS A 129 11.02 4.43 27.02
C HIS A 129 12.44 4.61 26.44
N PRO A 130 13.45 3.94 27.02
CA PRO A 130 14.85 4.14 26.66
C PRO A 130 15.24 3.60 25.28
N GLU A 131 14.40 2.76 24.66
CA GLU A 131 14.68 2.14 23.35
C GLU A 131 13.72 2.60 22.25
N CYS A 132 12.87 3.61 22.51
CA CYS A 132 11.85 4.03 21.54
C CYS A 132 12.45 4.94 20.44
N PRO A 133 12.55 4.49 19.17
CA PRO A 133 13.23 5.26 18.13
C PRO A 133 12.54 6.59 17.80
N LYS A 134 11.19 6.57 17.76
CA LYS A 134 10.38 7.77 17.49
C LYS A 134 10.59 8.88 18.52
N LEU A 135 10.82 8.51 19.79
CA LEU A 135 11.04 9.48 20.86
C LEU A 135 12.38 10.20 20.68
N TYR A 136 13.44 9.45 20.34
CA TYR A 136 14.74 10.01 20.01
C TYR A 136 14.72 10.86 18.74
N GLN A 137 14.01 10.43 17.69
CA GLN A 137 13.86 11.22 16.46
C GLN A 137 13.24 12.60 16.72
N GLU A 138 12.15 12.63 17.50
CA GLU A 138 11.45 13.88 17.82
C GLU A 138 12.25 14.75 18.79
N TYR A 139 12.97 14.14 19.74
CA TYR A 139 13.86 14.86 20.63
C TYR A 139 15.03 15.49 19.86
N PHE A 140 15.68 14.72 18.98
CA PHE A 140 16.73 15.19 18.09
C PHE A 140 16.25 16.35 17.21
N ARG A 141 15.06 16.22 16.60
CA ARG A 141 14.44 17.28 15.79
C ARG A 141 14.20 18.54 16.61
N MET A 142 13.73 18.40 17.86
CA MET A 142 13.48 19.53 18.75
C MET A 142 14.77 20.31 19.06
N GLU A 143 15.86 19.61 19.37
CA GLU A 143 17.16 20.24 19.64
C GLU A 143 17.71 20.99 18.41
N LEU A 144 17.56 20.43 17.21
CA LEU A 144 17.97 21.11 15.98
C LEU A 144 17.11 22.36 15.69
N MET A 145 15.79 22.27 15.86
CA MET A 145 14.91 23.44 15.71
C MET A 145 15.23 24.54 16.74
N HIS A 146 15.62 24.15 17.96
CA HIS A 146 16.08 25.10 18.97
C HIS A 146 17.39 25.79 18.56
N ALA A 147 18.38 25.04 18.09
CA ALA A 147 19.63 25.61 17.58
C ALA A 147 19.36 26.56 16.40
N GLU A 148 18.48 26.18 15.47
CA GLU A 148 18.10 27.03 14.33
C GLU A 148 17.46 28.35 14.80
N LYS A 149 16.57 28.28 15.81
CA LYS A 149 15.93 29.47 16.40
C LYS A 149 16.98 30.41 16.99
N GLN A 150 17.92 29.90 17.79
CA GLN A 150 18.99 30.71 18.37
C GLN A 150 19.91 31.33 17.30
N ARG A 151 20.21 30.61 16.22
CA ARG A 151 20.96 31.16 15.07
C ARG A 151 20.22 32.31 14.40
N LYS A 152 18.90 32.20 14.22
CA LYS A 152 18.07 33.28 13.63
C LYS A 152 18.03 34.51 14.55
N GLU A 153 17.90 34.30 15.85
CA GLU A 153 17.95 35.38 16.84
C GLU A 153 19.31 36.09 16.82
N LYS A 154 20.43 35.34 16.86
CA LYS A 154 21.79 35.89 16.78
C LYS A 154 21.98 36.76 15.52
N LYS A 155 21.58 36.24 14.35
CA LYS A 155 21.63 37.00 13.09
C LYS A 155 20.80 38.29 13.14
N ALA A 156 19.62 38.25 13.76
CA ALA A 156 18.77 39.43 13.89
C ALA A 156 19.39 40.49 14.81
N PHE A 157 20.02 40.08 15.91
CA PHE A 157 20.73 40.99 16.82
C PHE A 157 21.97 41.62 16.16
N GLU A 158 22.75 40.83 15.41
CA GLU A 158 23.89 41.32 14.63
C GLU A 158 23.45 42.35 13.58
N GLN A 159 22.35 42.11 12.86
CA GLN A 159 21.78 43.06 11.91
C GLN A 159 21.29 44.36 12.57
N ALA A 160 20.77 44.26 13.79
CA ALA A 160 20.31 45.42 14.57
C ALA A 160 21.45 46.25 15.18
N LYS A 161 22.73 45.84 15.00
CA LYS A 161 23.92 46.45 15.63
C LYS A 161 23.78 46.61 17.15
N MET A 162 23.05 45.70 17.79
CA MET A 162 22.96 45.65 19.26
C MET A 162 24.16 44.86 19.79
N ASP A 163 24.83 45.41 20.79
CA ASP A 163 25.99 44.75 21.41
C ASP A 163 25.50 43.58 22.28
N LEU A 164 25.87 42.35 21.90
CA LEU A 164 25.33 41.13 22.49
C LEU A 164 25.91 40.78 23.88
N GLY A 165 26.94 41.49 24.37
CA GLY A 165 27.50 41.31 25.71
C GLY A 165 27.73 39.84 26.13
N GLU A 166 27.49 39.54 27.43
CA GLU A 166 27.54 38.19 28.04
C GLU A 166 26.46 37.20 27.53
N PHE A 167 25.58 37.60 26.60
CA PHE A 167 24.55 36.74 25.99
C PHE A 167 25.00 36.12 24.66
N SER A 168 26.31 35.84 24.52
CA SER A 168 26.78 35.06 23.38
C SER A 168 26.32 33.61 23.53
N TYR A 169 25.39 33.19 22.67
CA TYR A 169 25.07 31.76 22.55
C TYR A 169 26.34 31.00 22.18
N SER A 170 26.72 29.99 22.97
CA SER A 170 27.89 29.14 22.67
C SER A 170 27.77 28.58 21.25
N GLU A 171 28.86 28.66 20.48
CA GLU A 171 28.91 28.15 19.11
C GLU A 171 28.59 26.65 19.04
N GLU A 172 28.87 25.91 20.11
CA GLU A 172 28.56 24.47 20.24
C GLU A 172 27.05 24.22 20.21
N ILE A 173 26.28 25.07 20.91
CA ILE A 173 24.81 25.00 20.92
C ILE A 173 24.28 25.38 19.54
N LEU A 174 24.84 26.41 18.93
CA LEU A 174 24.47 26.87 17.59
C LEU A 174 24.77 25.83 16.51
N ASN A 175 25.77 24.96 16.72
CA ASN A 175 26.13 23.87 15.81
C ASN A 175 25.41 22.54 16.15
N GLY A 176 24.49 22.56 17.11
CA GLY A 176 23.64 21.40 17.42
C GLY A 176 24.31 20.33 18.28
N GLU A 177 25.27 20.68 19.14
CA GLU A 177 25.95 19.72 20.04
C GLU A 177 24.95 18.93 20.90
N MET A 178 23.87 19.56 21.36
CA MET A 178 22.81 18.84 22.08
C MET A 178 22.17 17.73 21.23
N ALA A 179 21.91 18.00 19.95
CA ALA A 179 21.39 16.98 19.04
C ALA A 179 22.42 15.86 18.80
N ARG A 180 23.71 16.19 18.73
CA ARG A 180 24.81 15.22 18.65
C ARG A 180 24.86 14.30 19.87
N ILE A 181 24.73 14.85 21.09
CA ILE A 181 24.68 14.06 22.33
C ILE A 181 23.48 13.11 22.32
N VAL A 182 22.30 13.61 21.94
CA VAL A 182 21.07 12.80 21.81
C VAL A 182 21.27 11.66 20.83
N TYR A 183 21.89 11.93 19.68
CA TYR A 183 22.21 10.91 18.70
C TYR A 183 23.18 9.85 19.24
N ARG A 184 24.27 10.26 19.93
CA ARG A 184 25.24 9.31 20.50
C ARG A 184 24.60 8.39 21.54
N ASP A 185 23.76 8.92 22.43
CA ASP A 185 23.00 8.12 23.40
C ASP A 185 22.04 7.15 22.69
N ALA A 186 21.31 7.64 21.69
CA ALA A 186 20.39 6.82 20.91
C ALA A 186 21.12 5.69 20.16
N ALA A 187 22.25 6.00 19.52
CA ALA A 187 23.05 5.06 18.73
C ALA A 187 23.78 3.99 19.57
N GLN A 188 23.76 4.10 20.90
CA GLN A 188 24.20 3.04 21.82
C GLN A 188 23.05 2.08 22.16
N LYS A 189 21.82 2.59 22.25
CA LYS A 189 20.64 1.85 22.74
C LYS A 189 19.80 1.24 21.61
N ILE A 190 19.63 1.96 20.51
CA ILE A 190 18.84 1.55 19.36
C ILE A 190 19.76 0.93 18.32
N LYS A 191 19.49 -0.33 17.99
CA LYS A 191 20.13 -1.05 16.89
C LYS A 191 19.20 -0.97 15.67
N GLY A 192 19.72 -0.55 14.52
CA GLY A 192 18.95 -0.56 13.27
C GLY A 192 19.30 0.60 12.35
N VAL A 193 19.55 0.28 11.08
CA VAL A 193 19.91 1.25 10.04
C VAL A 193 18.80 2.26 9.81
N GLU A 194 17.52 1.86 9.94
CA GLU A 194 16.40 2.77 9.68
C GLU A 194 16.36 3.95 10.65
N PHE A 195 16.82 3.76 11.90
CA PHE A 195 16.92 4.85 12.86
C PHE A 195 17.99 5.87 12.44
N HIS A 196 19.17 5.40 12.08
CA HIS A 196 20.26 6.26 11.59
C HIS A 196 19.83 7.05 10.34
N LEU A 197 19.17 6.38 9.38
CA LEU A 197 18.63 7.02 8.18
C LEU A 197 17.54 8.05 8.49
N ALA A 198 16.64 7.75 9.43
CA ALA A 198 15.61 8.69 9.86
C ALA A 198 16.23 9.95 10.52
N VAL A 199 17.20 9.79 11.42
CA VAL A 199 17.89 10.93 12.06
C VAL A 199 18.67 11.74 11.03
N LEU A 200 19.31 11.09 10.07
CA LEU A 200 20.03 11.75 8.98
C LEU A 200 19.08 12.54 8.07
N SER A 201 17.90 11.99 7.75
CA SER A 201 16.87 12.70 7.01
C SER A 201 16.39 13.98 7.73
N ILE A 202 16.32 13.94 9.07
CA ILE A 202 15.99 15.11 9.89
C ILE A 202 17.13 16.12 9.85
N ALA A 203 18.40 15.69 9.99
CA ALA A 203 19.56 16.56 9.93
C ALA A 203 19.64 17.31 8.58
N LYS A 204 19.36 16.62 7.46
CA LYS A 204 19.33 17.24 6.11
C LYS A 204 18.38 18.44 5.98
N LEU A 205 17.39 18.58 6.85
CA LEU A 205 16.48 19.74 6.85
C LEU A 205 17.15 21.04 7.35
N PHE A 206 18.36 20.95 7.92
CA PHE A 206 19.06 22.06 8.57
C PHE A 206 20.46 22.25 7.97
N ASP A 207 20.69 23.40 7.31
CA ASP A 207 21.94 23.68 6.57
C ASP A 207 23.21 23.63 7.43
N PHE A 208 23.12 23.93 8.72
CA PHE A 208 24.27 24.00 9.63
C PHE A 208 24.72 22.63 10.17
N THR A 209 24.03 21.54 9.82
CA THR A 209 24.30 20.21 10.40
C THR A 209 25.27 19.37 9.59
N GLN A 210 26.01 19.94 8.63
CA GLN A 210 26.89 19.18 7.72
C GLN A 210 27.89 18.28 8.46
N ASP A 211 28.49 18.77 9.54
CA ASP A 211 29.45 17.97 10.33
C ASP A 211 28.76 16.85 11.12
N LEU A 212 27.56 17.11 11.62
CA LEU A 212 26.73 16.09 12.26
C LEU A 212 26.27 15.02 11.24
N GLN A 213 25.95 15.41 10.01
CA GLN A 213 25.62 14.47 8.93
C GLN A 213 26.80 13.56 8.57
N LYS A 214 28.03 14.10 8.55
CA LYS A 214 29.26 13.31 8.35
C LYS A 214 29.44 12.29 9.48
N GLU A 215 29.36 12.73 10.73
CA GLU A 215 29.48 11.84 11.90
C GLU A 215 28.41 10.74 11.92
N ILE A 216 27.16 11.06 11.60
CA ILE A 216 26.09 10.06 11.51
C ILE A 216 26.40 9.04 10.40
N THR A 217 26.93 9.50 9.27
CA THR A 217 27.26 8.62 8.13
C THR A 217 28.45 7.71 8.44
N GLU A 218 29.50 8.23 9.07
CA GLU A 218 30.66 7.45 9.53
C GLU A 218 30.24 6.42 10.59
N SER A 219 29.36 6.82 11.52
CA SER A 219 28.78 5.89 12.49
C SER A 219 27.91 4.82 11.84
N LEU A 220 27.21 5.14 10.74
CA LEU A 220 26.40 4.17 10.00
C LEU A 220 27.32 3.13 9.32
N GLN A 221 28.36 3.59 8.63
CA GLN A 221 29.33 2.72 7.96
C GLN A 221 30.08 1.82 8.94
N THR A 222 30.53 2.35 10.08
CA THR A 222 31.32 1.58 11.06
C THR A 222 30.50 0.54 11.80
N LYS A 223 29.23 0.82 12.11
CA LYS A 223 28.37 -0.08 12.90
C LYS A 223 27.51 -1.03 12.06
N HIS A 224 27.21 -0.67 10.81
CA HIS A 224 26.28 -1.38 9.94
C HIS A 224 26.84 -1.58 8.52
N ALA A 225 28.13 -1.90 8.42
CA ALA A 225 28.82 -2.20 7.14
C ALA A 225 28.27 -3.46 6.45
N ASP A 226 27.63 -4.34 7.21
CA ASP A 226 27.05 -5.60 6.78
C ASP A 226 25.61 -5.47 6.24
N ASP A 227 24.96 -4.32 6.44
CA ASP A 227 23.55 -4.12 6.08
C ASP A 227 23.39 -3.54 4.66
N PRO A 228 22.60 -4.18 3.77
CA PRO A 228 22.31 -3.69 2.42
C PRO A 228 21.75 -2.26 2.36
N LEU A 229 20.97 -1.83 3.35
CA LEU A 229 20.36 -0.50 3.40
C LEU A 229 21.40 0.60 3.64
N THR A 230 22.48 0.30 4.37
CA THR A 230 23.60 1.23 4.55
C THR A 230 24.25 1.54 3.21
N TRP A 231 24.53 0.51 2.43
CA TRP A 231 25.15 0.66 1.11
C TRP A 231 24.23 1.31 0.09
N ASP A 232 22.93 0.99 0.09
CA ASP A 232 21.93 1.68 -0.73
C ASP A 232 21.91 3.19 -0.44
N TYR A 233 21.93 3.57 0.84
CA TYR A 233 22.01 4.97 1.22
C TYR A 233 23.31 5.64 0.74
N MET A 234 24.46 4.99 0.95
CA MET A 234 25.77 5.51 0.54
C MET A 234 25.83 5.74 -0.97
N ALA A 235 25.37 4.76 -1.76
CA ALA A 235 25.33 4.89 -3.20
C ALA A 235 24.38 6.01 -3.66
N ARG A 236 23.20 6.16 -3.03
CA ARG A 236 22.25 7.22 -3.37
C ARG A 236 22.75 8.61 -2.99
N ARG A 237 23.52 8.74 -1.90
CA ARG A 237 24.15 10.00 -1.47
C ARG A 237 25.09 10.58 -2.55
N GLU A 238 25.82 9.73 -3.28
CA GLU A 238 26.71 10.18 -4.37
C GLU A 238 25.97 10.90 -5.49
N LEU A 239 24.67 10.61 -5.71
CA LEU A 239 23.84 11.35 -6.66
C LEU A 239 23.50 12.77 -6.18
N GLU A 240 23.33 12.93 -4.86
CA GLU A 240 22.91 14.18 -4.23
C GLU A 240 24.06 15.19 -4.11
N LEU A 241 25.27 14.71 -3.80
CA LEU A 241 26.45 15.56 -3.52
C LEU A 241 26.81 16.53 -4.66
N GLY A 242 26.56 16.15 -5.92
CA GLY A 242 26.83 17.06 -7.05
C GLY A 242 25.79 18.16 -7.24
N SER A 243 24.58 18.03 -6.71
CA SER A 243 23.46 18.97 -6.96
C SER A 243 23.67 20.36 -6.33
N GLN A 244 24.55 20.45 -5.32
CA GLN A 244 24.78 21.65 -4.54
C GLN A 244 25.88 22.57 -5.10
N GLN A 245 26.67 22.12 -6.08
CA GLN A 245 27.85 22.86 -6.57
C GLN A 245 27.64 23.57 -7.92
N SER A 246 26.54 23.32 -8.65
CA SER A 246 26.35 23.85 -10.01
C SER A 246 25.54 25.17 -10.01
N THR A 247 26.20 26.29 -9.72
CA THR A 247 25.65 27.66 -9.90
C THR A 247 25.97 28.29 -11.26
N GLU A 248 26.63 27.57 -12.19
CA GLU A 248 26.98 28.11 -13.51
C GLU A 248 26.06 27.64 -14.64
N HIS A 249 25.92 28.49 -15.66
CA HIS A 249 25.17 28.26 -16.89
C HIS A 249 25.65 27.01 -17.63
N THR A 250 25.10 25.86 -17.26
CA THR A 250 25.47 24.56 -17.81
C THR A 250 24.66 24.26 -19.08
N THR A 251 25.37 23.95 -20.17
CA THR A 251 24.75 23.47 -21.42
C THR A 251 24.03 22.13 -21.19
N LYS A 252 23.02 21.81 -22.02
CA LYS A 252 22.26 20.55 -21.90
C LYS A 252 23.18 19.31 -21.92
N GLN A 253 24.25 19.36 -22.70
CA GLN A 253 25.23 18.27 -22.83
C GLN A 253 26.12 18.13 -21.58
N MET A 254 26.55 19.23 -20.97
CA MET A 254 27.28 19.20 -19.69
C MET A 254 26.43 18.60 -18.56
N LYS A 255 25.13 18.91 -18.51
CA LYS A 255 24.20 18.32 -17.51
C LYS A 255 24.04 16.80 -17.68
N VAL A 256 24.00 16.31 -18.92
CA VAL A 256 23.91 14.86 -19.22
C VAL A 256 25.20 14.14 -18.82
N SER A 257 26.36 14.71 -19.17
CA SER A 257 27.67 14.13 -18.79
C SER A 257 27.87 14.13 -17.28
N GLU A 258 27.49 15.20 -16.59
CA GLU A 258 27.57 15.30 -15.14
C GLU A 258 26.65 14.28 -14.46
N MET A 259 25.41 14.12 -14.94
CA MET A 259 24.49 13.09 -14.45
C MET A 259 25.03 11.68 -14.66
N THR A 260 25.63 11.43 -15.83
CA THR A 260 26.25 10.13 -16.15
C THR A 260 27.37 9.80 -15.16
N ARG A 261 28.26 10.76 -14.88
CA ARG A 261 29.37 10.61 -13.93
C ARG A 261 28.88 10.35 -12.50
N ARG A 262 27.79 11.00 -12.08
CA ARG A 262 27.18 10.75 -10.76
C ARG A 262 26.60 9.35 -10.66
N GLU A 263 25.89 8.92 -11.70
CA GLU A 263 25.36 7.54 -11.77
C GLU A 263 26.49 6.51 -11.75
N GLU A 264 27.62 6.78 -12.40
CA GLU A 264 28.80 5.91 -12.36
C GLU A 264 29.42 5.81 -10.97
N ARG A 265 29.56 6.92 -10.23
CA ARG A 265 30.03 6.89 -8.84
C ARG A 265 29.10 6.09 -7.94
N SER A 266 27.79 6.30 -8.10
CA SER A 266 26.77 5.56 -7.35
C SER A 266 26.85 4.05 -7.64
N CYS A 267 26.97 3.67 -8.92
CA CYS A 267 27.16 2.28 -9.32
C CYS A 267 28.48 1.69 -8.79
N ALA A 268 29.58 2.46 -8.75
CA ALA A 268 30.84 1.98 -8.21
C ALA A 268 30.72 1.60 -6.73
N VAL A 269 29.98 2.38 -5.94
CA VAL A 269 29.68 2.06 -4.54
C VAL A 269 28.83 0.78 -4.44
N PHE A 270 27.85 0.59 -5.32
CA PHE A 270 27.08 -0.67 -5.35
C PHE A 270 27.92 -1.89 -5.75
N GLU A 271 28.84 -1.76 -6.69
CA GLU A 271 29.74 -2.86 -7.08
C GLU A 271 30.67 -3.26 -5.92
N GLU A 272 31.18 -2.29 -5.16
CA GLU A 272 31.92 -2.54 -3.92
C GLU A 272 31.01 -3.21 -2.86
N ALA A 273 29.78 -2.72 -2.70
CA ALA A 273 28.81 -3.23 -1.74
C ALA A 273 28.45 -4.70 -1.99
N VAL A 274 28.25 -5.08 -3.25
CA VAL A 274 27.95 -6.45 -3.65
C VAL A 274 29.14 -7.39 -3.41
N GLY A 275 30.38 -6.89 -3.58
CA GLY A 275 31.59 -7.63 -3.22
C GLY A 275 31.75 -7.81 -1.71
N ALA A 276 31.41 -6.80 -0.92
CA ALA A 276 31.48 -6.84 0.54
C ALA A 276 30.34 -7.64 1.18
N VAL A 277 29.13 -7.57 0.62
CA VAL A 277 27.90 -8.17 1.14
C VAL A 277 27.14 -8.86 0.00
N PRO A 278 27.57 -10.06 -0.43
CA PRO A 278 26.96 -10.80 -1.54
C PRO A 278 25.64 -11.46 -1.10
N THR A 279 24.59 -10.65 -0.92
CA THR A 279 23.26 -11.10 -0.49
C THR A 279 22.20 -10.78 -1.55
N GLU A 280 21.09 -11.53 -1.55
CA GLU A 280 19.97 -11.26 -2.46
C GLU A 280 19.38 -9.85 -2.25
N ASP A 281 19.35 -9.37 -1.00
CA ASP A 281 18.87 -8.04 -0.65
C ASP A 281 19.78 -6.93 -1.17
N MET A 282 21.10 -7.11 -1.15
CA MET A 282 22.05 -6.15 -1.75
C MET A 282 21.85 -6.04 -3.27
N TRP A 283 21.75 -7.19 -3.95
CA TRP A 283 21.45 -7.20 -5.39
C TRP A 283 20.09 -6.58 -5.70
N LYS A 284 19.09 -6.82 -4.86
CA LYS A 284 17.77 -6.18 -4.98
C LYS A 284 17.86 -4.66 -4.85
N CYS A 285 18.62 -4.13 -3.89
CA CYS A 285 18.87 -2.69 -3.77
C CYS A 285 19.53 -2.13 -5.03
N TYR A 286 20.58 -2.78 -5.52
CA TYR A 286 21.30 -2.33 -6.71
C TYR A 286 20.43 -2.35 -7.98
N ILE A 287 19.69 -3.44 -8.20
CA ILE A 287 18.77 -3.57 -9.34
C ILE A 287 17.64 -2.53 -9.25
N THR A 288 17.05 -2.36 -8.07
CA THR A 288 15.98 -1.37 -7.85
C THR A 288 16.48 0.04 -8.18
N PHE A 289 17.70 0.38 -7.74
CA PHE A 289 18.34 1.63 -8.11
C PHE A 289 18.49 1.79 -9.64
N CYS A 290 19.03 0.80 -10.34
CA CYS A 290 19.18 0.83 -11.79
C CYS A 290 17.84 1.00 -12.53
N LEU A 291 16.80 0.28 -12.10
CA LEU A 291 15.45 0.37 -12.66
C LEU A 291 14.81 1.75 -12.42
N GLU A 292 14.96 2.32 -11.22
CA GLU A 292 14.50 3.68 -10.93
C GLU A 292 15.18 4.70 -11.86
N ARG A 293 16.46 4.53 -12.19
CA ARG A 293 17.18 5.41 -13.12
C ARG A 293 16.70 5.20 -14.56
N TYR A 294 16.50 3.96 -14.98
CA TYR A 294 16.00 3.64 -16.31
C TYR A 294 14.59 4.21 -16.55
N ASN A 295 13.69 4.08 -15.57
CA ASN A 295 12.30 4.56 -15.66
C ASN A 295 12.17 6.09 -15.62
N ARG A 296 13.23 6.84 -15.33
CA ARG A 296 13.19 8.31 -15.38
C ARG A 296 13.13 8.80 -16.81
N LYS A 297 12.07 9.56 -17.12
CA LYS A 297 11.90 10.27 -18.39
C LYS A 297 13.14 11.12 -18.69
N THR A 298 13.77 10.83 -19.81
CA THR A 298 15.03 11.48 -20.22
C THR A 298 14.93 11.81 -21.71
N ASN A 299 15.33 13.03 -22.08
CA ASN A 299 15.29 13.50 -23.47
C ASN A 299 16.55 13.12 -24.29
N SER A 300 17.53 12.47 -23.67
CA SER A 300 18.77 12.02 -24.30
C SER A 300 18.72 10.51 -24.50
N GLU A 301 18.78 10.08 -25.76
CA GLU A 301 18.76 8.67 -26.13
C GLU A 301 20.05 7.96 -25.67
N GLU A 302 21.20 8.64 -25.75
CA GLU A 302 22.49 8.11 -25.27
C GLU A 302 22.46 7.74 -23.78
N LEU A 303 21.89 8.61 -22.93
CA LEU A 303 21.78 8.36 -21.50
C LEU A 303 20.82 7.20 -21.21
N LYS A 304 19.72 7.13 -21.97
CA LYS A 304 18.75 6.04 -21.86
C LYS A 304 19.38 4.69 -22.22
N GLN A 305 20.16 4.65 -23.31
CA GLN A 305 20.88 3.47 -23.74
C GLN A 305 21.93 3.02 -22.70
N LYS A 306 22.75 3.94 -22.19
CA LYS A 306 23.72 3.62 -21.11
C LYS A 306 23.06 3.08 -19.85
N ARG A 307 21.89 3.61 -19.47
CA ARG A 307 21.12 3.09 -18.32
C ARG A 307 20.56 1.71 -18.57
N LEU A 308 20.08 1.44 -19.78
CA LEU A 308 19.61 0.11 -20.19
C LEU A 308 20.75 -0.93 -20.14
N GLU A 309 21.89 -0.63 -20.76
CA GLU A 309 23.07 -1.50 -20.75
C GLU A 309 23.55 -1.81 -19.33
N ARG A 310 23.59 -0.78 -18.46
CA ARG A 310 23.92 -0.96 -17.04
C ARG A 310 22.92 -1.88 -16.35
N THR A 311 21.63 -1.61 -16.51
CA THR A 311 20.57 -2.41 -15.88
C THR A 311 20.68 -3.88 -16.30
N LEU A 312 20.83 -4.16 -17.59
CA LEU A 312 21.01 -5.51 -18.11
C LEU A 312 22.30 -6.18 -17.59
N SER A 313 23.41 -5.43 -17.49
CA SER A 313 24.67 -5.93 -16.95
C SER A 313 24.53 -6.34 -15.48
N VAL A 314 23.88 -5.51 -14.65
CA VAL A 314 23.65 -5.79 -13.23
C VAL A 314 22.77 -7.03 -13.05
N PHE A 315 21.71 -7.17 -13.85
CA PHE A 315 20.89 -8.37 -13.84
C PHE A 315 21.68 -9.64 -14.21
N ASN A 316 22.53 -9.58 -15.23
CA ASN A 316 23.40 -10.70 -15.61
C ASN A 316 24.34 -11.09 -14.47
N LYS A 317 25.03 -10.12 -13.84
CA LYS A 317 25.94 -10.41 -12.72
C LYS A 317 25.22 -11.01 -11.51
N ALA A 318 24.02 -10.51 -11.18
CA ALA A 318 23.21 -11.06 -10.10
C ALA A 318 22.75 -12.50 -10.40
N HIS A 319 22.46 -12.79 -11.67
CA HIS A 319 22.11 -14.12 -12.15
C HIS A 319 23.29 -15.09 -12.11
N GLU A 320 24.45 -14.69 -12.61
CA GLU A 320 25.70 -15.48 -12.56
C GLU A 320 26.10 -15.81 -11.12
N SER A 321 25.89 -14.85 -10.20
CA SER A 321 26.12 -15.04 -8.76
C SER A 321 25.07 -15.93 -8.08
N SER A 322 24.03 -16.36 -8.80
CA SER A 322 22.88 -17.11 -8.25
C SER A 322 22.21 -16.41 -7.06
N LEU A 323 22.20 -15.07 -7.04
CA LEU A 323 21.64 -14.24 -5.97
C LEU A 323 20.51 -13.32 -6.46
N LEU A 324 20.08 -13.47 -7.72
CA LEU A 324 18.93 -12.73 -8.24
C LEU A 324 17.61 -13.26 -7.63
N PRO A 325 16.80 -12.42 -6.95
CA PRO A 325 15.49 -12.81 -6.44
C PRO A 325 14.51 -13.19 -7.55
N GLU A 326 13.63 -14.16 -7.26
CA GLU A 326 12.63 -14.69 -8.21
C GLU A 326 11.74 -13.59 -8.82
N ALA A 327 11.25 -12.67 -8.00
CA ALA A 327 10.35 -11.59 -8.42
C ALA A 327 10.96 -10.65 -9.48
N LEU A 328 12.29 -10.55 -9.53
CA LEU A 328 12.98 -9.65 -10.44
C LEU A 328 13.23 -10.26 -11.83
N TYR A 329 13.12 -11.58 -11.99
CA TYR A 329 13.23 -12.24 -13.30
C TYR A 329 12.16 -11.76 -14.28
N LYS A 330 10.94 -11.48 -13.80
CA LYS A 330 9.84 -10.97 -14.65
C LYS A 330 10.22 -9.67 -15.32
N GLN A 331 10.76 -8.75 -14.53
CA GLN A 331 11.17 -7.42 -15.00
C GLN A 331 12.36 -7.53 -15.95
N TRP A 332 13.31 -8.42 -15.64
CA TRP A 332 14.46 -8.65 -16.51
C TRP A 332 14.07 -9.25 -17.88
N LEU A 333 13.23 -10.27 -17.89
CA LEU A 333 12.74 -10.90 -19.12
C LEU A 333 11.96 -9.91 -19.98
N GLN A 334 11.09 -9.10 -19.37
CA GLN A 334 10.37 -8.04 -20.09
C GLN A 334 11.35 -7.04 -20.73
N LEU A 335 12.37 -6.58 -20.01
CA LEU A 335 13.39 -5.67 -20.55
C LEU A 335 14.19 -6.30 -21.70
N LEU A 336 14.52 -7.58 -21.61
CA LEU A 336 15.23 -8.30 -22.69
C LEU A 336 14.36 -8.38 -23.96
N LEU A 337 13.07 -8.65 -23.80
CA LEU A 337 12.11 -8.72 -24.92
C LEU A 337 11.90 -7.34 -25.57
N GLU A 338 11.74 -6.28 -24.77
CA GLU A 338 11.66 -4.90 -25.26
C GLU A 338 12.94 -4.46 -25.99
N SER A 339 14.10 -4.96 -25.54
CA SER A 339 15.41 -4.69 -26.15
C SER A 339 15.72 -5.60 -27.35
N SER A 340 14.78 -6.45 -27.77
CA SER A 340 14.96 -7.42 -28.87
C SER A 340 16.10 -8.44 -28.68
N LEU A 341 16.50 -8.70 -27.43
CA LEU A 341 17.53 -9.68 -27.06
C LEU A 341 16.91 -11.05 -26.79
N PHE A 342 16.33 -11.65 -27.82
CA PHE A 342 15.46 -12.83 -27.73
C PHE A 342 16.18 -14.13 -27.30
N GLU A 343 17.41 -14.35 -27.79
CA GLU A 343 18.21 -15.53 -27.43
C GLU A 343 18.52 -15.53 -25.93
N LYS A 344 19.06 -14.41 -25.42
CA LYS A 344 19.33 -14.22 -24.00
C LYS A 344 18.07 -14.34 -23.14
N ALA A 345 16.93 -13.81 -23.60
CA ALA A 345 15.66 -13.96 -22.88
C ALA A 345 15.28 -15.44 -22.71
N THR A 346 15.52 -16.26 -23.73
CA THR A 346 15.23 -17.70 -23.70
C THR A 346 16.18 -18.43 -22.75
N GLU A 347 17.48 -18.14 -22.82
CA GLU A 347 18.51 -18.73 -21.93
C GLU A 347 18.23 -18.39 -20.47
N VAL A 348 17.96 -17.12 -20.17
CA VAL A 348 17.66 -16.63 -18.82
C VAL A 348 16.39 -17.28 -18.29
N ALA A 349 15.34 -17.39 -19.11
CA ALA A 349 14.10 -18.04 -18.70
C ALA A 349 14.31 -19.54 -18.40
N GLU A 350 15.11 -20.24 -19.21
CA GLU A 350 15.47 -21.63 -18.94
C GLU A 350 16.25 -21.77 -17.64
N ALA A 351 17.28 -20.94 -17.43
CA ALA A 351 18.08 -20.94 -16.22
C ALA A 351 17.24 -20.61 -14.96
N ALA A 352 16.30 -19.67 -15.06
CA ALA A 352 15.35 -19.35 -14.00
C ALA A 352 14.48 -20.54 -13.62
N THR A 353 13.93 -21.26 -14.61
CA THR A 353 13.12 -22.47 -14.36
C THR A 353 13.94 -23.63 -13.79
N LYS A 354 15.23 -23.75 -14.12
CA LYS A 354 16.13 -24.74 -13.51
C LYS A 354 16.37 -24.45 -12.02
N ARG A 355 16.58 -23.17 -11.67
CA ARG A 355 16.81 -22.73 -10.28
C ARG A 355 15.53 -22.81 -9.43
N PHE A 356 14.41 -22.35 -9.97
CA PHE A 356 13.12 -22.27 -9.28
C PHE A 356 12.10 -23.24 -9.89
N SER A 357 12.46 -24.52 -9.97
CA SER A 357 11.68 -25.55 -10.67
C SER A 357 10.29 -25.82 -10.09
N LEU A 358 10.07 -25.47 -8.82
CA LEU A 358 8.77 -25.64 -8.15
C LEU A 358 7.83 -24.44 -8.30
N SER A 359 8.32 -23.29 -8.79
CA SER A 359 7.52 -22.07 -8.89
C SER A 359 6.71 -22.03 -10.18
N VAL A 360 5.38 -21.90 -10.06
CA VAL A 360 4.47 -21.69 -11.20
C VAL A 360 4.82 -20.41 -11.96
N ASP A 361 5.20 -19.36 -11.24
CA ASP A 361 5.44 -18.04 -11.83
C ASP A 361 6.64 -18.06 -12.78
N THR A 362 7.70 -18.81 -12.45
CA THR A 362 8.88 -18.93 -13.33
C THR A 362 8.58 -19.71 -14.61
N TRP A 363 7.80 -20.78 -14.51
CA TRP A 363 7.32 -21.52 -15.68
C TRP A 363 6.39 -20.68 -16.55
N GLN A 364 5.49 -19.91 -15.92
CA GLN A 364 4.61 -18.96 -16.61
C GLN A 364 5.43 -17.91 -17.38
N MET A 365 6.46 -17.34 -16.75
CA MET A 365 7.36 -16.38 -17.41
C MET A 365 8.07 -17.00 -18.62
N ARG A 366 8.61 -18.22 -18.49
CA ARG A 366 9.27 -18.93 -19.60
C ARG A 366 8.30 -19.21 -20.75
N LEU A 367 7.08 -19.66 -20.46
CA LEU A 367 6.07 -19.88 -21.49
C LEU A 367 5.70 -18.57 -22.19
N GLN A 368 5.52 -17.46 -21.46
CA GLN A 368 5.24 -16.16 -22.05
C GLN A 368 6.34 -15.69 -23.00
N VAL A 369 7.61 -15.88 -22.63
CA VAL A 369 8.76 -15.60 -23.52
C VAL A 369 8.65 -16.44 -24.80
N LEU A 370 8.49 -17.76 -24.68
CA LEU A 370 8.40 -18.66 -25.84
C LEU A 370 7.20 -18.34 -26.75
N ILE A 371 6.06 -17.96 -26.17
CA ILE A 371 4.85 -17.55 -26.90
C ILE A 371 5.11 -16.26 -27.69
N GLN A 372 5.73 -15.25 -27.07
CA GLN A 372 6.06 -13.99 -27.76
C GLN A 372 7.05 -14.20 -28.90
N LEU A 373 7.99 -15.14 -28.73
CA LEU A 373 8.96 -15.53 -29.75
C LEU A 373 8.39 -16.45 -30.83
N LYS A 374 7.12 -16.87 -30.71
CA LYS A 374 6.47 -17.86 -31.59
C LYS A 374 7.31 -19.13 -31.76
N SER A 375 7.93 -19.60 -30.68
CA SER A 375 8.77 -20.79 -30.71
C SER A 375 7.92 -22.07 -30.75
N ASP A 376 8.35 -23.07 -31.52
CA ASP A 376 7.72 -24.39 -31.57
C ASP A 376 7.95 -25.21 -30.28
N ASN A 377 8.81 -24.75 -29.37
CA ASN A 377 9.16 -25.45 -28.13
C ASN A 377 8.15 -25.25 -26.98
N VAL A 378 7.07 -24.48 -27.20
CA VAL A 378 6.04 -24.22 -26.17
C VAL A 378 5.44 -25.50 -25.58
N PRO A 379 5.03 -26.53 -26.38
CA PRO A 379 4.49 -27.78 -25.82
C PRO A 379 5.49 -28.53 -24.94
N ARG A 380 6.77 -28.60 -25.35
CA ARG A 380 7.82 -29.28 -24.58
C ARG A 380 8.06 -28.60 -23.23
N CYS A 381 8.16 -27.27 -23.24
CA CYS A 381 8.33 -26.48 -22.02
C CYS A 381 7.18 -26.68 -21.04
N PHE A 382 5.95 -26.79 -21.54
CA PHE A 382 4.79 -27.05 -20.69
C PHE A 382 4.82 -28.44 -20.07
N GLU A 383 5.16 -29.46 -20.87
CA GLU A 383 5.26 -30.83 -20.36
C GLU A 383 6.36 -30.98 -19.29
N GLU A 384 7.44 -30.20 -19.39
CA GLU A 384 8.43 -30.06 -18.32
C GLU A 384 7.82 -29.38 -17.08
N ALA A 385 7.11 -28.26 -17.24
CA ALA A 385 6.51 -27.53 -16.14
C ALA A 385 5.59 -28.40 -15.28
N ILE A 386 4.73 -29.22 -15.89
CA ILE A 386 3.81 -30.11 -15.18
C ILE A 386 4.52 -31.27 -14.47
N LYS A 387 5.65 -31.75 -14.99
CA LYS A 387 6.43 -32.78 -14.29
C LYS A 387 7.00 -32.25 -12.98
N HIS A 388 7.35 -30.97 -12.92
CA HIS A 388 7.96 -30.35 -11.75
C HIS A 388 6.94 -29.74 -10.78
N VAL A 389 5.90 -29.08 -11.28
CA VAL A 389 4.86 -28.44 -10.47
C VAL A 389 3.72 -29.42 -10.20
N LYS A 390 3.66 -29.96 -8.98
CA LYS A 390 2.58 -30.88 -8.58
C LYS A 390 1.24 -30.16 -8.46
N THR A 391 0.26 -30.57 -9.28
CA THR A 391 -1.22 -30.39 -9.28
C THR A 391 -1.89 -29.12 -8.72
N GLN A 392 -1.41 -28.46 -7.67
CA GLN A 392 -1.99 -27.24 -7.11
C GLN A 392 -1.37 -25.98 -7.74
N GLY A 393 -2.20 -25.02 -8.14
CA GLY A 393 -1.77 -23.74 -8.70
C GLY A 393 -1.36 -23.80 -10.18
N THR A 394 -1.63 -24.91 -10.88
CA THR A 394 -1.23 -25.08 -12.30
C THR A 394 -2.17 -24.40 -13.29
N LEU A 395 -3.30 -23.87 -12.83
CA LEU A 395 -4.32 -23.21 -13.66
C LEU A 395 -3.77 -22.11 -14.58
N PRO A 396 -2.91 -21.18 -14.13
CA PRO A 396 -2.37 -20.13 -15.00
C PRO A 396 -1.56 -20.70 -16.18
N LEU A 397 -0.81 -21.79 -15.94
CA LEU A 397 -0.05 -22.47 -16.99
C LEU A 397 -1.01 -23.07 -18.03
N TRP A 398 -2.03 -23.80 -17.59
CA TRP A 398 -3.01 -24.42 -18.48
C TRP A 398 -3.75 -23.39 -19.33
N ILE A 399 -4.13 -22.26 -18.72
CA ILE A 399 -4.74 -21.13 -19.43
C ILE A 399 -3.82 -20.63 -20.55
N LEU A 400 -2.55 -20.40 -20.26
CA LEU A 400 -1.58 -19.92 -21.25
C LEU A 400 -1.36 -20.92 -22.39
N TRP A 401 -1.29 -22.21 -22.08
CA TRP A 401 -1.09 -23.23 -23.11
C TRP A 401 -2.29 -23.36 -24.03
N VAL A 402 -3.49 -23.32 -23.45
CA VAL A 402 -4.74 -23.34 -24.20
C VAL A 402 -4.83 -22.11 -25.10
N GLU A 403 -4.64 -20.90 -24.58
CA GLU A 403 -4.69 -19.65 -25.36
C GLU A 403 -3.67 -19.65 -26.51
N TRP A 404 -2.46 -20.16 -26.28
CA TRP A 404 -1.47 -20.35 -27.34
C TRP A 404 -1.95 -21.35 -28.39
N SER A 405 -2.52 -22.49 -27.97
CA SER A 405 -3.02 -23.51 -28.88
C SER A 405 -4.19 -23.02 -29.73
N GLU A 406 -5.04 -22.13 -29.21
CA GLU A 406 -6.16 -21.55 -29.96
C GLU A 406 -5.69 -20.71 -31.15
N GLY A 407 -4.51 -20.09 -31.05
CA GLY A 407 -3.96 -19.24 -32.10
C GLY A 407 -3.12 -19.98 -33.14
N ILE A 408 -2.53 -21.13 -32.79
CA ILE A 408 -1.51 -21.80 -33.64
C ILE A 408 -1.88 -23.24 -34.02
N ASN A 409 -2.49 -24.00 -33.12
CA ASN A 409 -2.73 -25.43 -33.35
C ASN A 409 -4.03 -25.70 -34.11
N SER A 410 -4.18 -26.94 -34.58
CA SER A 410 -5.45 -27.39 -35.16
C SER A 410 -6.56 -27.39 -34.12
N LYS A 411 -7.81 -27.21 -34.57
CA LYS A 411 -8.98 -27.22 -33.68
C LYS A 411 -9.11 -28.55 -32.94
N GLU A 412 -8.59 -29.64 -33.48
CA GLU A 412 -8.62 -30.98 -32.87
C GLU A 412 -7.64 -31.07 -31.70
N ASP A 413 -6.43 -30.54 -31.88
CA ASP A 413 -5.39 -30.54 -30.85
C ASP A 413 -5.74 -29.65 -29.67
N THR A 414 -6.35 -28.48 -29.93
CA THR A 414 -6.87 -27.59 -28.89
C THR A 414 -7.96 -28.26 -28.05
N GLU A 415 -8.85 -29.04 -28.66
CA GLU A 415 -9.88 -29.75 -27.88
C GLU A 415 -9.27 -30.87 -27.03
N ALA A 416 -8.35 -31.65 -27.60
CA ALA A 416 -7.62 -32.67 -26.84
C ALA A 416 -6.88 -32.04 -25.64
N LEU A 417 -6.35 -30.83 -25.82
CA LEU A 417 -5.69 -30.08 -24.77
C LEU A 417 -6.67 -29.63 -23.67
N TYR A 418 -7.84 -29.11 -24.03
CA TYR A 418 -8.90 -28.77 -23.08
C TYR A 418 -9.31 -30.01 -22.25
N GLN A 419 -9.53 -31.15 -22.90
CA GLN A 419 -9.86 -32.40 -22.20
C GLN A 419 -8.73 -32.84 -21.25
N ARG A 420 -7.47 -32.79 -21.70
CA ARG A 420 -6.29 -33.11 -20.87
C ARG A 420 -6.18 -32.18 -19.65
N SER A 421 -6.43 -30.89 -19.82
CA SER A 421 -6.36 -29.90 -18.74
C SER A 421 -7.41 -30.15 -17.65
N LEU A 422 -8.61 -30.57 -18.02
CA LEU A 422 -9.69 -30.89 -17.08
C LEU A 422 -9.40 -32.14 -16.24
N HIS A 423 -8.68 -33.12 -16.81
CA HIS A 423 -8.26 -34.32 -16.06
C HIS A 423 -7.06 -34.07 -15.15
N ALA A 424 -6.20 -33.11 -15.49
CA ALA A 424 -4.96 -32.85 -14.77
C ALA A 424 -5.07 -31.80 -13.65
N THR A 425 -6.08 -30.92 -13.71
CA THR A 425 -6.30 -29.85 -12.72
C THR A 425 -7.15 -30.31 -11.54
N THR A 426 -7.01 -29.63 -10.40
CA THR A 426 -7.88 -29.89 -9.25
C THR A 426 -9.33 -29.53 -9.57
N PRO A 427 -10.34 -30.18 -8.94
CA PRO A 427 -11.74 -29.89 -9.25
C PRO A 427 -12.12 -28.41 -9.08
N ALA A 428 -11.56 -27.71 -8.09
CA ALA A 428 -11.79 -26.28 -7.89
C ALA A 428 -11.24 -25.40 -9.02
N GLU A 429 -10.06 -25.72 -9.54
CA GLU A 429 -9.41 -25.00 -10.65
C GLU A 429 -10.03 -25.33 -12.02
N SER A 430 -10.62 -26.52 -12.15
CA SER A 430 -11.28 -26.96 -13.39
C SER A 430 -12.46 -26.08 -13.80
N VAL A 431 -13.05 -25.32 -12.86
CA VAL A 431 -14.24 -24.49 -13.10
C VAL A 431 -13.97 -23.42 -14.17
N THR A 432 -12.87 -22.67 -14.04
CA THR A 432 -12.50 -21.63 -15.01
C THR A 432 -12.16 -22.22 -16.38
N LEU A 433 -11.56 -23.43 -16.41
CA LEU A 433 -11.26 -24.13 -17.66
C LEU A 433 -12.54 -24.61 -18.36
N LYS A 434 -13.56 -25.07 -17.62
CA LYS A 434 -14.87 -25.46 -18.19
C LYS A 434 -15.57 -24.30 -18.88
N GLU A 435 -15.51 -23.10 -18.29
CA GLU A 435 -16.07 -21.89 -18.88
C GLU A 435 -15.36 -21.49 -20.18
N LYS A 436 -14.02 -21.55 -20.19
CA LYS A 436 -13.22 -21.25 -21.39
C LYS A 436 -13.44 -22.29 -22.48
N TYR A 437 -13.49 -23.57 -22.11
CA TYR A 437 -13.72 -24.66 -23.05
C TYR A 437 -15.07 -24.53 -23.75
N LEU A 438 -16.14 -24.27 -22.99
CA LEU A 438 -17.48 -24.08 -23.57
C LEU A 438 -17.54 -22.90 -24.56
N ASP A 439 -16.90 -21.79 -24.20
CA ASP A 439 -16.79 -20.59 -25.04
C ASP A 439 -16.06 -20.88 -26.35
N TRP A 440 -14.89 -21.53 -26.24
CA TRP A 440 -14.07 -21.86 -27.37
C TRP A 440 -14.78 -22.85 -28.30
N THR A 441 -15.43 -23.89 -27.76
CA THR A 441 -16.22 -24.84 -28.56
C THR A 441 -17.35 -24.11 -29.29
N TYR A 442 -18.02 -23.16 -28.64
CA TYR A 442 -19.07 -22.38 -29.30
C TYR A 442 -18.52 -21.55 -30.46
N ARG A 443 -17.47 -20.75 -30.22
CA ARG A 443 -16.86 -19.87 -31.24
C ARG A 443 -16.32 -20.64 -32.45
N ASN A 444 -15.72 -21.81 -32.23
CA ASN A 444 -14.96 -22.51 -33.28
C ASN A 444 -15.67 -23.72 -33.90
N ARG A 445 -16.58 -24.36 -33.16
CA ARG A 445 -17.23 -25.63 -33.51
C ARG A 445 -18.77 -25.55 -33.51
N GLY A 446 -19.34 -24.42 -33.09
CA GLY A 446 -20.77 -24.11 -33.15
C GLY A 446 -21.63 -24.79 -32.06
N TYR A 447 -22.91 -24.39 -32.03
CA TYR A 447 -23.87 -24.73 -30.98
C TYR A 447 -24.02 -26.24 -30.69
N LYS A 448 -24.13 -27.09 -31.73
CA LYS A 448 -24.37 -28.53 -31.55
C LYS A 448 -23.25 -29.23 -30.76
N LYS A 449 -21.99 -28.82 -30.96
CA LYS A 449 -20.84 -29.37 -30.24
C LYS A 449 -20.73 -28.75 -28.85
N ALA A 450 -20.98 -27.44 -28.71
CA ALA A 450 -21.02 -26.77 -27.42
C ALA A 450 -22.06 -27.41 -26.47
N LYS A 451 -23.25 -27.78 -26.97
CA LYS A 451 -24.27 -28.48 -26.18
C LYS A 451 -23.80 -29.86 -25.70
N ARG A 452 -23.11 -30.64 -26.54
CA ARG A 452 -22.56 -31.96 -26.13
C ARG A 452 -21.47 -31.80 -25.07
N VAL A 453 -20.59 -30.82 -25.26
CA VAL A 453 -19.55 -30.48 -24.29
C VAL A 453 -20.19 -30.05 -22.97
N PHE A 454 -21.18 -29.16 -22.99
CA PHE A 454 -21.91 -28.75 -21.79
C PHE A 454 -22.50 -29.97 -21.04
N THR A 455 -23.20 -30.87 -21.73
CA THR A 455 -23.74 -32.09 -21.12
C THR A 455 -22.65 -32.95 -20.48
N SER A 456 -21.52 -33.15 -21.17
CA SER A 456 -20.39 -33.92 -20.64
C SER A 456 -19.72 -33.23 -19.44
N LEU A 457 -19.59 -31.90 -19.47
CA LEU A 457 -19.00 -31.14 -18.37
C LEU A 457 -19.90 -31.14 -17.13
N CYS A 458 -21.22 -31.19 -17.30
CA CYS A 458 -22.20 -31.31 -16.22
C CYS A 458 -22.11 -32.63 -15.43
N GLU A 459 -21.36 -33.62 -15.91
CA GLU A 459 -21.11 -34.86 -15.15
C GLU A 459 -20.00 -34.67 -14.10
N ASN A 460 -19.11 -33.68 -14.30
CA ASN A 460 -17.94 -33.44 -13.45
C ASN A 460 -18.12 -32.18 -12.59
N ARG A 461 -18.45 -32.35 -11.30
CA ARG A 461 -18.51 -31.25 -10.31
C ARG A 461 -17.10 -30.79 -9.88
N PRO A 462 -16.90 -29.53 -9.43
CA PRO A 462 -17.85 -28.43 -9.22
C PRO A 462 -18.09 -27.54 -10.47
N PHE A 463 -19.10 -26.68 -10.38
CA PHE A 463 -19.50 -25.72 -11.43
C PHE A 463 -19.39 -24.27 -10.93
N SER A 464 -19.41 -23.32 -11.86
CA SER A 464 -19.68 -21.90 -11.58
C SER A 464 -21.05 -21.51 -12.11
N LEU A 465 -21.58 -20.43 -11.55
CA LEU A 465 -22.78 -19.79 -12.08
C LEU A 465 -22.54 -19.24 -13.50
N ASP A 466 -21.35 -18.69 -13.75
CA ASP A 466 -20.97 -18.13 -15.04
C ASP A 466 -20.94 -19.19 -16.15
N PHE A 467 -20.58 -20.43 -15.83
CA PHE A 467 -20.68 -21.56 -16.75
C PHE A 467 -22.13 -21.77 -17.26
N PHE A 468 -23.12 -21.72 -16.36
CA PHE A 468 -24.53 -21.83 -16.74
C PHE A 468 -25.05 -20.58 -17.47
N ARG A 469 -24.71 -19.38 -16.99
CA ARG A 469 -25.06 -18.11 -17.65
C ARG A 469 -24.55 -18.05 -19.08
N LYS A 470 -23.33 -18.55 -19.32
CA LYS A 470 -22.74 -18.61 -20.66
C LYS A 470 -23.48 -19.56 -21.58
N MET A 471 -23.90 -20.74 -21.10
CA MET A 471 -24.73 -21.65 -21.90
C MET A 471 -26.12 -21.05 -22.22
N ILE A 472 -26.72 -20.35 -21.26
CA ILE A 472 -27.99 -19.63 -21.46
C ILE A 472 -27.83 -18.55 -22.52
N GLN A 473 -26.73 -17.78 -22.48
CA GLN A 473 -26.42 -16.76 -23.49
C GLN A 473 -26.24 -17.37 -24.88
N ILE A 474 -25.50 -18.48 -24.98
CA ILE A 474 -25.31 -19.23 -26.23
C ILE A 474 -26.65 -19.69 -26.83
N GLU A 475 -27.59 -20.15 -26.00
CA GLU A 475 -28.93 -20.56 -26.43
C GLU A 475 -29.77 -19.37 -26.92
N LYS A 476 -29.68 -18.20 -26.26
CA LYS A 476 -30.37 -16.97 -26.65
C LYS A 476 -29.91 -16.43 -28.00
N GLU A 477 -28.64 -16.61 -28.33
CA GLU A 477 -28.05 -16.17 -29.61
C GLU A 477 -28.48 -17.04 -30.80
N GLN A 478 -29.14 -18.17 -30.58
CA GLN A 478 -29.61 -19.02 -31.68
C GLN A 478 -30.89 -18.46 -32.32
N GLU A 479 -30.93 -18.46 -33.66
CA GLU A 479 -32.12 -18.07 -34.45
C GLU A 479 -33.37 -18.91 -34.11
N SER A 480 -33.17 -20.14 -33.61
CA SER A 480 -34.24 -21.04 -33.16
C SER A 480 -34.17 -21.29 -31.65
N CYS A 481 -34.05 -20.24 -30.86
CA CYS A 481 -34.07 -20.33 -29.40
C CYS A 481 -35.37 -21.03 -28.93
N LYS A 482 -35.22 -22.18 -28.28
CA LYS A 482 -36.35 -22.94 -27.74
C LYS A 482 -36.43 -22.70 -26.25
N MET A 483 -37.59 -22.21 -25.80
CA MET A 483 -37.83 -21.98 -24.37
C MET A 483 -37.64 -23.25 -23.53
N LEU A 484 -37.89 -24.44 -24.12
CA LEU A 484 -37.64 -25.72 -23.47
C LEU A 484 -36.19 -25.88 -22.98
N HIS A 485 -35.21 -25.50 -23.80
CA HIS A 485 -33.80 -25.61 -23.44
C HIS A 485 -33.39 -24.55 -22.42
N LEU A 486 -33.89 -23.31 -22.57
CA LEU A 486 -33.65 -22.25 -21.58
C LEU A 486 -34.16 -22.67 -20.20
N ARG A 487 -35.39 -23.19 -20.11
CA ARG A 487 -35.94 -23.74 -18.86
C ARG A 487 -35.04 -24.82 -18.27
N GLU A 488 -34.57 -25.76 -19.10
CA GLU A 488 -33.67 -26.83 -18.65
C GLU A 488 -32.38 -26.29 -18.04
N TYR A 489 -31.74 -25.29 -18.65
CA TYR A 489 -30.50 -24.70 -18.14
C TYR A 489 -30.72 -23.85 -16.88
N TYR A 490 -31.79 -23.05 -16.82
CA TYR A 490 -32.15 -22.30 -15.61
C TYR A 490 -32.46 -23.26 -14.46
N GLU A 491 -33.24 -24.32 -14.69
CA GLU A 491 -33.55 -25.31 -13.65
C GLU A 491 -32.29 -26.04 -13.16
N ARG A 492 -31.32 -26.33 -14.04
CA ARG A 492 -30.03 -26.89 -13.63
C ARG A 492 -29.20 -25.92 -12.80
N ALA A 493 -29.13 -24.65 -13.20
CA ALA A 493 -28.43 -23.61 -12.46
C ALA A 493 -29.06 -23.38 -11.07
N LEU A 494 -30.40 -23.35 -10.99
CA LEU A 494 -31.16 -23.14 -9.76
C LEU A 494 -31.01 -24.30 -8.76
N ARG A 495 -30.78 -25.53 -9.23
CA ARG A 495 -30.48 -26.67 -8.33
C ARG A 495 -29.17 -26.50 -7.57
N GLU A 496 -28.18 -25.86 -8.18
CA GLU A 496 -26.84 -25.71 -7.60
C GLU A 496 -26.67 -24.34 -6.90
N PHE A 497 -27.25 -23.26 -7.44
CA PHE A 497 -27.04 -21.88 -6.97
C PHE A 497 -28.31 -21.15 -6.51
N GLY A 498 -29.47 -21.83 -6.49
CA GLY A 498 -30.76 -21.21 -6.18
C GLY A 498 -30.91 -20.72 -4.74
N SER A 499 -30.04 -21.14 -3.82
CA SER A 499 -30.00 -20.64 -2.43
C SER A 499 -29.09 -19.43 -2.25
N THR A 500 -28.20 -19.15 -3.21
CA THR A 500 -27.13 -18.14 -3.09
C THR A 500 -27.28 -16.95 -4.02
N ASP A 501 -28.04 -17.06 -5.11
CA ASP A 501 -28.23 -15.97 -6.09
C ASP A 501 -29.71 -15.62 -6.30
N SER A 502 -30.11 -14.43 -5.85
CA SER A 502 -31.46 -13.85 -6.09
C SER A 502 -31.64 -13.41 -7.55
N GLY A 503 -30.56 -13.02 -8.24
CA GLY A 503 -30.58 -12.55 -9.63
C GLY A 503 -30.96 -13.64 -10.61
N LEU A 504 -30.45 -14.86 -10.43
CA LEU A 504 -30.76 -16.02 -11.29
C LEU A 504 -32.27 -16.31 -11.37
N TRP A 505 -32.99 -16.15 -10.26
CA TRP A 505 -34.45 -16.30 -10.22
C TRP A 505 -35.18 -15.22 -10.99
N LEU A 506 -34.71 -13.97 -10.88
CA LEU A 506 -35.29 -12.84 -11.60
C LEU A 506 -35.04 -12.95 -13.10
N ASP A 507 -33.83 -13.34 -13.51
CA ASP A 507 -33.49 -13.58 -14.90
C ASP A 507 -34.40 -14.67 -15.48
N TYR A 508 -34.64 -15.75 -14.75
CA TYR A 508 -35.54 -16.80 -15.22
C TYR A 508 -36.99 -16.30 -15.41
N ILE A 509 -37.49 -15.50 -14.46
CA ILE A 509 -38.83 -14.87 -14.56
C ILE A 509 -38.89 -13.91 -15.76
N LYS A 510 -37.85 -13.09 -15.96
CA LYS A 510 -37.77 -12.18 -17.11
C LYS A 510 -37.86 -12.93 -18.43
N GLU A 511 -37.14 -14.05 -18.55
CA GLU A 511 -37.19 -14.88 -19.76
C GLU A 511 -38.56 -15.53 -20.01
N GLU A 512 -39.28 -15.96 -18.97
CA GLU A 512 -40.64 -16.49 -19.13
C GLU A 512 -41.66 -15.43 -19.55
N LEU A 513 -41.39 -14.15 -19.26
CA LEU A 513 -42.23 -13.01 -19.67
C LEU A 513 -41.86 -12.46 -21.05
N SER A 514 -40.57 -12.48 -21.42
CA SER A 514 -40.07 -11.84 -22.65
C SER A 514 -40.02 -12.76 -23.87
N HIS A 515 -39.85 -14.08 -23.68
CA HIS A 515 -39.63 -15.01 -24.77
C HIS A 515 -40.96 -15.34 -25.51
N PRO A 516 -41.01 -15.42 -26.86
CA PRO A 516 -42.23 -15.71 -27.62
C PRO A 516 -42.93 -17.05 -27.29
N GLN A 517 -42.16 -18.02 -26.78
CA GLN A 517 -42.64 -19.33 -26.30
C GLN A 517 -42.66 -19.44 -24.75
N GLY A 518 -42.50 -18.31 -24.06
CA GLY A 518 -42.59 -18.20 -22.61
C GLY A 518 -44.00 -18.49 -22.11
N LYS A 519 -44.11 -18.93 -20.85
CA LYS A 519 -45.39 -19.14 -20.19
C LYS A 519 -45.47 -18.26 -18.95
N PRO A 520 -46.16 -17.11 -19.02
CA PRO A 520 -46.32 -16.22 -17.87
C PRO A 520 -46.94 -16.92 -16.64
N GLU A 521 -47.75 -17.95 -16.85
CA GLU A 521 -48.32 -18.80 -15.79
C GLU A 521 -47.27 -19.43 -14.88
N ASN A 522 -46.07 -19.74 -15.40
CA ASN A 522 -45.00 -20.32 -14.60
C ASN A 522 -44.34 -19.32 -13.65
N CYS A 523 -44.46 -18.01 -13.90
CA CYS A 523 -43.78 -16.97 -13.12
C CYS A 523 -44.20 -16.98 -11.65
N GLY A 524 -45.49 -17.24 -11.37
CA GLY A 524 -45.99 -17.36 -10.00
C GLY A 524 -45.38 -18.55 -9.25
N SER A 525 -45.22 -19.69 -9.94
CA SER A 525 -44.58 -20.88 -9.38
C SER A 525 -43.08 -20.65 -9.13
N ILE A 526 -42.39 -19.99 -10.06
CA ILE A 526 -40.96 -19.67 -9.93
C ILE A 526 -40.72 -18.70 -8.77
N HIS A 527 -41.54 -17.64 -8.64
CA HIS A 527 -41.49 -16.70 -7.53
C HIS A 527 -41.69 -17.40 -6.18
N TRP A 528 -42.69 -18.27 -6.07
CA TRP A 528 -42.93 -19.03 -4.84
C TRP A 528 -41.75 -19.95 -4.48
N ARG A 529 -41.13 -20.58 -5.47
CA ARG A 529 -39.93 -21.40 -5.26
C ARG A 529 -38.72 -20.57 -4.84
N ALA A 530 -38.51 -19.39 -5.42
CA ALA A 530 -37.44 -18.48 -5.04
C ALA A 530 -37.54 -18.07 -3.56
N MET A 531 -38.76 -17.69 -3.12
CA MET A 531 -39.06 -17.36 -1.72
C MET A 531 -38.77 -18.50 -0.74
N LYS A 532 -38.87 -19.76 -1.20
CA LYS A 532 -38.62 -20.95 -0.37
C LYS A 532 -37.16 -21.37 -0.33
N MET A 533 -36.39 -21.13 -1.40
CA MET A 533 -35.01 -21.59 -1.53
C MET A 533 -33.96 -20.53 -1.13
N LEU A 534 -34.25 -19.25 -1.32
CA LEU A 534 -33.38 -18.15 -0.89
C LEU A 534 -33.39 -18.04 0.65
N GLN A 535 -32.25 -17.65 1.22
CA GLN A 535 -32.06 -17.54 2.67
C GLN A 535 -31.68 -16.11 3.09
N GLY A 536 -32.22 -15.66 4.24
CA GLY A 536 -31.87 -14.38 4.85
C GLY A 536 -32.20 -13.16 3.98
N ASP A 537 -31.28 -12.18 3.98
CA ASP A 537 -31.41 -10.88 3.31
C ASP A 537 -31.64 -10.99 1.78
N LEU A 538 -31.29 -12.13 1.17
CA LEU A 538 -31.51 -12.39 -0.26
C LEU A 538 -33.00 -12.51 -0.63
N VAL A 539 -33.86 -12.88 0.31
CA VAL A 539 -35.32 -12.94 0.11
C VAL A 539 -35.88 -11.52 -0.01
N GLU A 540 -35.46 -10.60 0.87
CA GLU A 540 -35.91 -9.21 0.86
C GLU A 540 -35.45 -8.46 -0.40
N ASP A 541 -34.19 -8.70 -0.81
CA ASP A 541 -33.63 -8.19 -2.07
C ASP A 541 -34.38 -8.73 -3.29
N PHE A 542 -34.68 -10.04 -3.32
CA PHE A 542 -35.46 -10.65 -4.39
C PHE A 542 -36.87 -10.06 -4.50
N VAL A 543 -37.60 -9.94 -3.38
CA VAL A 543 -38.96 -9.37 -3.36
C VAL A 543 -38.94 -7.93 -3.87
N SER A 544 -38.00 -7.12 -3.39
CA SER A 544 -37.85 -5.73 -3.81
C SER A 544 -37.63 -5.61 -5.32
N LYS A 545 -36.70 -6.39 -5.87
CA LYS A 545 -36.40 -6.41 -7.31
C LYS A 545 -37.55 -6.99 -8.15
N TYR A 546 -38.26 -7.99 -7.64
CA TYR A 546 -39.42 -8.57 -8.31
C TYR A 546 -40.59 -7.59 -8.36
N THR A 547 -40.86 -6.85 -7.28
CA THR A 547 -41.87 -5.78 -7.27
C THR A 547 -41.53 -4.70 -8.30
N LEU A 548 -40.26 -4.28 -8.35
CA LEU A 548 -39.80 -3.32 -9.36
C LEU A 548 -39.98 -3.83 -10.80
N LEU A 549 -39.71 -5.11 -11.05
CA LEU A 549 -39.96 -5.77 -12.34
C LEU A 549 -41.45 -5.76 -12.72
N GLN A 550 -42.34 -6.05 -11.77
CA GLN A 550 -43.79 -6.01 -12.01
C GLN A 550 -44.31 -4.60 -12.29
N THR A 551 -43.71 -3.58 -11.66
CA THR A 551 -44.06 -2.17 -11.87
C THR A 551 -43.45 -1.55 -13.13
N GLY A 552 -42.64 -2.31 -13.89
CA GLY A 552 -42.04 -1.84 -15.16
C GLY A 552 -40.87 -0.87 -14.99
N HIS A 553 -40.22 -0.87 -13.82
CA HIS A 553 -39.11 0.03 -13.49
C HIS A 553 -37.72 -0.63 -13.63
N LEU A 554 -37.63 -1.80 -14.28
CA LEU A 554 -36.43 -2.66 -14.33
C LEU A 554 -36.22 -3.34 -15.69
#